data_AF-A0A0P9FBP8-F1
#
_entry.id   AF-A0A0P9FBP8-F1
#
_cell.length_a   1.000
_cell.length_b   1.000
_cell.length_c   1.000
_cell.angle_alpha   90.00
_cell.angle_beta   90.00
_cell.angle_gamma   90.00
#
_symmetry.space_group_name_H-M   'P 1'
#
loop_
_entity.id
_entity.type
_entity.pdbx_description
1 polymer ?
#
loop_
_entity_poly.entity_id
_entity_poly.type
_entity_poly.pdbx_seq_one_letter_code
_entity_poly.pdbx_strand_id
1 'polypeptide(L)'
;MTDLSQFYGPNAGYVLELYERYKQDPASVDAETRAAFERWAPPETPAPAASTPAAAQPAPATPAPELDVTRTVAAARLIRYIRELGHLDAQIDPLGSAPPGDLGLHLDIHCVDEAFLASLPSG
;
A
#
# COMPACT_ATOMS: atom_id res chain seq x y z
N MET A 1 14.22 -1.04 -5.49
CA MET A 1 14.57 0.27 -4.90
C MET A 1 13.24 0.87 -4.49
N THR A 2 12.92 0.84 -3.20
CA THR A 2 11.56 1.11 -2.69
C THR A 2 11.29 2.60 -2.76
N ASP A 3 10.35 3.02 -3.62
CA ASP A 3 9.91 4.40 -3.67
C ASP A 3 8.89 4.64 -2.54
N LEU A 4 9.31 5.33 -1.49
CA LEU A 4 8.43 5.65 -0.37
C LEU A 4 7.44 6.78 -0.70
N SER A 5 7.61 7.47 -1.83
CA SER A 5 6.64 8.46 -2.28
C SER A 5 5.29 7.84 -2.60
N GLN A 6 5.17 6.54 -2.91
CA GLN A 6 3.87 5.92 -3.19
C GLN A 6 2.93 5.76 -1.97
N PHE A 7 3.45 5.86 -0.74
CA PHE A 7 2.67 5.64 0.48
C PHE A 7 1.95 6.91 0.92
N TYR A 8 0.83 7.22 0.27
CA TYR A 8 -0.07 8.32 0.66
C TYR A 8 -1.39 7.80 1.28
N GLY A 9 -2.09 8.66 2.03
CA GLY A 9 -3.40 8.35 2.62
C GLY A 9 -3.34 7.93 4.09
N PRO A 10 -4.29 7.13 4.61
CA PRO A 10 -4.38 6.77 6.05
C PRO A 10 -3.08 6.20 6.65
N ASN A 11 -2.25 5.55 5.83
CA ASN A 11 -0.99 4.96 6.25
C ASN A 11 0.20 5.94 6.25
N ALA A 12 0.04 7.14 5.68
CA ALA A 12 1.11 8.14 5.65
C ALA A 12 1.51 8.59 7.07
N GLY A 13 0.54 8.68 7.99
CA GLY A 13 0.80 8.99 9.40
C GLY A 13 1.72 7.96 10.07
N TYR A 14 1.51 6.68 9.77
CA TYR A 14 2.35 5.60 10.28
C TYR A 14 3.79 5.68 9.76
N VAL A 15 3.97 5.94 8.46
CA VAL A 15 5.31 6.11 7.86
C VAL A 15 6.03 7.32 8.45
N LEU A 16 5.31 8.43 8.68
CA LEU A 16 5.87 9.63 9.33
C LEU A 16 6.30 9.35 10.78
N GLU A 17 5.46 8.67 11.56
CA GLU A 17 5.81 8.27 12.93
C GLU A 17 7.04 7.36 12.96
N LEU A 18 7.10 6.39 12.04
CA LEU A 18 8.23 5.48 11.90
C LEU A 18 9.52 6.21 11.51
N TYR A 19 9.43 7.21 10.64
CA TYR A 19 10.56 8.05 10.25
C TYR A 19 11.05 8.94 11.40
N GLU A 20 10.15 9.53 12.20
CA GLU A 20 10.54 10.31 13.38
C GLU A 20 11.22 9.43 14.44
N ARG A 21 10.76 8.19 14.63
CA ARG A 21 11.46 7.21 15.47
C ARG A 21 12.84 6.87 14.94
N TYR A 22 12.98 6.67 13.62
CA TYR A 22 14.27 6.45 12.97
C TYR A 22 15.25 7.60 13.21
N LYS A 23 14.78 8.86 13.14
CA LYS A 23 15.62 10.04 13.41
C LYS A 23 16.11 10.12 14.86
N GLN A 24 15.35 9.58 15.81
CA GLN A 24 15.74 9.51 17.22
C GLN A 24 16.72 8.35 17.46
N ASP A 25 16.41 7.18 16.89
CA ASP A 25 17.24 5.98 16.98
C ASP A 25 17.19 5.18 15.66
N PRO A 26 18.28 5.19 14.87
CA PRO A 26 18.38 4.40 13.65
C PRO A 26 18.18 2.89 13.85
N ALA A 27 18.45 2.37 15.05
CA ALA A 27 18.26 0.96 15.39
C ALA A 27 16.80 0.59 15.68
N SER A 28 15.90 1.58 15.77
CA SER A 28 14.46 1.37 15.99
C SER A 28 13.71 0.79 14.79
N VAL A 29 14.37 0.73 13.63
CA VAL A 29 13.88 0.14 12.38
C VAL A 29 14.88 -0.89 11.85
N ASP A 30 14.38 -1.84 11.06
CA ASP A 30 15.20 -2.84 10.40
C ASP A 30 16.13 -2.23 9.33
N ALA A 31 17.10 -3.03 8.87
CA ALA A 31 18.14 -2.56 7.96
C ALA A 31 17.61 -2.11 6.59
N GLU A 32 16.53 -2.73 6.10
CA GLU A 32 15.94 -2.39 4.80
C GLU A 32 15.19 -1.06 4.90
N THR A 33 14.37 -0.90 5.94
CA THR A 33 13.66 0.36 6.24
C THR A 33 14.65 1.50 6.47
N ARG A 34 15.76 1.25 7.18
CA ARG A 34 16.84 2.23 7.38
C ARG A 34 17.42 2.72 6.06
N ALA A 35 17.80 1.80 5.18
CA ALA A 35 18.37 2.13 3.87
C ALA A 35 17.38 2.87 2.96
N ALA A 36 16.08 2.75 3.19
CA ALA A 36 15.06 3.56 2.53
C ALA A 36 15.02 4.99 3.10
N PHE A 37 14.98 5.13 4.44
CA PHE A 37 14.96 6.43 5.12
C PHE A 37 16.24 7.26 4.97
N GLU A 38 17.41 6.64 4.76
CA GLU A 38 18.65 7.35 4.45
C GLU A 38 18.58 8.17 3.14
N ARG A 39 17.70 7.76 2.22
CA ARG A 39 17.57 8.36 0.87
C ARG A 39 16.21 9.05 0.66
N TRP A 40 15.37 9.07 1.68
CA TRP A 40 14.01 9.62 1.60
C TRP A 40 13.88 10.86 2.50
N ALA A 41 13.16 11.86 2.01
CA ALA A 41 12.74 13.01 2.80
C ALA A 41 11.21 13.07 2.82
N PRO A 42 10.58 13.35 3.97
CA PRO A 42 9.14 13.48 4.05
C PRO A 42 8.67 14.65 3.16
N PRO A 43 7.56 14.48 2.42
CA PRO A 43 6.97 15.59 1.68
C PRO A 43 6.53 16.68 2.67
N GLU A 44 6.73 17.96 2.33
CA GLU A 44 6.16 19.05 3.12
C GLU A 44 4.63 18.93 3.09
N THR A 45 4.01 18.69 4.25
CA THR A 45 2.57 18.51 4.40
C THR A 45 1.81 19.67 3.77
N PRO A 46 1.11 19.50 2.63
CA PRO A 46 0.12 20.47 2.23
C PRO A 46 -1.09 20.27 3.14
N ALA A 47 -1.65 21.36 3.66
CA ALA A 47 -3.00 21.39 4.20
C ALA A 47 -3.99 20.70 3.24
N PRO A 48 -5.14 20.15 3.70
CA PRO A 48 -5.93 19.20 2.94
C PRO A 48 -6.41 19.83 1.62
N ALA A 49 -5.72 19.51 0.53
CA ALA A 49 -6.02 19.98 -0.79
C ALA A 49 -6.68 18.83 -1.56
N ALA A 50 -7.90 19.11 -2.01
CA ALA A 50 -8.68 18.26 -2.89
C ALA A 50 -7.83 17.77 -4.08
N SER A 51 -8.05 16.50 -4.42
CA SER A 51 -7.45 15.79 -5.54
C SER A 51 -7.40 16.64 -6.82
N THR A 52 -6.20 17.04 -7.24
CA THR A 52 -5.93 17.51 -8.59
C THR A 52 -4.70 16.76 -9.09
N PRO A 53 -4.71 16.12 -10.28
CA PRO A 53 -3.55 15.39 -10.75
C PRO A 53 -2.47 16.38 -11.22
N ALA A 54 -1.34 16.41 -10.54
CA ALA A 54 -0.14 17.11 -11.00
C ALA A 54 0.56 16.25 -12.06
N ALA A 55 0.74 16.81 -13.26
CA ALA A 55 1.43 16.18 -14.37
C ALA A 55 2.91 15.96 -14.03
N ALA A 56 3.35 14.69 -14.00
CA ALA A 56 4.75 14.30 -13.90
C ALA A 56 5.43 14.32 -15.28
N GLN A 57 6.69 14.77 -15.29
CA GLN A 57 7.55 14.89 -16.46
C GLN A 57 8.01 13.49 -16.94
N PRO A 58 8.12 13.21 -18.26
CA PRO A 58 8.31 11.84 -18.74
C PRO A 58 9.78 11.39 -18.60
N ALA A 59 10.01 10.37 -17.75
CA ALA A 59 11.20 9.54 -17.75
C ALA A 59 11.16 8.53 -18.92
N PRO A 60 12.30 7.99 -19.40
CA PRO A 60 12.33 7.03 -20.51
C PRO A 60 11.52 5.77 -20.14
N ALA A 61 10.44 5.54 -20.88
CA ALA A 61 9.50 4.47 -20.65
C ALA A 61 10.07 3.12 -21.13
N THR A 62 10.36 2.23 -20.18
CA THR A 62 10.25 0.79 -20.42
C THR A 62 8.82 0.51 -20.93
N PRO A 63 8.60 -0.34 -21.95
CA PRO A 63 7.25 -0.65 -22.38
C PRO A 63 6.44 -1.17 -21.19
N ALA A 64 5.46 -0.39 -20.75
CA ALA A 64 4.58 -0.78 -19.68
C ALA A 64 3.77 -1.98 -20.15
N PRO A 65 3.57 -3.02 -19.32
CA PRO A 65 2.62 -4.06 -19.63
C PRO A 65 1.25 -3.41 -19.92
N GLU A 66 0.52 -3.90 -20.92
CA GLU A 66 -0.84 -3.44 -21.15
C GLU A 66 -1.66 -3.72 -19.88
N LEU A 67 -2.05 -2.65 -19.18
CA LEU A 67 -2.77 -2.76 -17.93
C LEU A 67 -4.24 -3.07 -18.21
N ASP A 68 -4.73 -4.18 -17.67
CA ASP A 68 -6.16 -4.47 -17.64
C ASP A 68 -6.83 -3.54 -16.61
N VAL A 69 -7.44 -2.47 -17.12
CA VAL A 69 -8.12 -1.45 -16.30
C VAL A 69 -9.25 -2.07 -15.48
N THR A 70 -9.98 -3.05 -16.02
CA THR A 70 -11.12 -3.66 -15.33
C THR A 70 -10.65 -4.46 -14.13
N ARG A 71 -9.63 -5.32 -14.31
CA ARG A 71 -9.03 -6.07 -13.19
C ARG A 71 -8.30 -5.16 -12.21
N THR A 72 -7.73 -4.06 -12.66
CA THR A 72 -7.10 -3.05 -11.78
C THR A 72 -8.14 -2.39 -10.86
N VAL A 73 -9.29 -1.97 -11.40
CA VAL A 73 -10.40 -1.44 -10.60
C VAL A 73 -10.94 -2.50 -9.64
N ALA A 74 -10.98 -3.76 -10.06
CA ALA A 74 -11.40 -4.86 -9.20
C ALA A 74 -10.42 -5.10 -8.03
N ALA A 75 -9.11 -5.05 -8.29
CA ALA A 75 -8.10 -5.08 -7.23
C ALA A 75 -8.25 -3.90 -6.26
N ALA A 76 -8.53 -2.69 -6.76
CA ALA A 76 -8.80 -1.53 -5.91
C ALA A 76 -10.06 -1.71 -5.03
N ARG A 77 -11.09 -2.41 -5.53
CA ARG A 77 -12.27 -2.77 -4.73
C ARG A 77 -11.92 -3.78 -3.65
N LEU A 78 -11.13 -4.81 -3.97
CA LEU A 78 -10.63 -5.77 -2.97
C LEU A 78 -9.85 -5.06 -1.85
N ILE A 79 -8.97 -4.12 -2.18
CA ILE A 79 -8.24 -3.32 -1.18
C ILE A 79 -9.21 -2.60 -0.22
N ARG A 80 -10.29 -2.02 -0.74
CA ARG A 80 -11.31 -1.38 0.11
C ARG A 80 -11.99 -2.39 1.03
N TYR A 81 -12.35 -3.57 0.51
CA TYR A 81 -12.94 -4.63 1.32
C TYR A 81 -11.99 -5.10 2.42
N ILE A 82 -10.70 -5.27 2.13
CA ILE A 82 -9.69 -5.59 3.15
C ILE A 82 -9.65 -4.51 4.24
N ARG A 83 -9.70 -3.23 3.86
CA ARG A 83 -9.69 -2.12 4.83
C ARG A 83 -10.94 -2.07 5.71
N GLU A 84 -12.10 -2.36 5.16
CA GLU A 84 -13.39 -2.24 5.86
C GLU A 84 -13.74 -3.53 6.63
N LEU A 85 -13.48 -4.70 6.03
CA LEU A 85 -13.95 -6.00 6.49
C LEU A 85 -12.82 -6.97 6.85
N GLY A 86 -11.54 -6.63 6.64
CA GLY A 86 -10.42 -7.53 6.93
C GLY A 86 -10.34 -8.02 8.38
N HIS A 87 -10.98 -7.30 9.31
CA HIS A 87 -11.13 -7.75 10.69
C HIS A 87 -11.96 -9.04 10.84
N LEU A 88 -12.80 -9.38 9.86
CA LEU A 88 -13.61 -10.60 9.84
C LEU A 88 -12.80 -11.86 9.46
N ASP A 89 -11.64 -11.70 8.82
CA ASP A 89 -10.70 -12.78 8.48
C ASP A 89 -9.50 -12.84 9.45
N ALA A 90 -9.35 -11.85 10.33
CA ALA A 90 -8.21 -11.77 11.23
C ALA A 90 -8.30 -12.78 12.38
N GLN A 91 -7.21 -13.51 12.63
CA GLN A 91 -7.09 -14.43 13.76
C GLN A 91 -6.88 -13.66 15.08
N ILE A 92 -7.94 -13.10 15.62
CA ILE A 92 -7.89 -12.26 16.84
C ILE A 92 -8.18 -13.03 18.13
N ASP A 93 -8.75 -14.24 18.04
CA ASP A 93 -9.04 -15.05 19.22
C ASP A 93 -7.80 -15.80 19.72
N PRO A 94 -7.30 -15.52 20.94
CA PRO A 94 -6.15 -16.20 21.50
C PRO A 94 -6.40 -17.68 21.81
N LEU A 95 -7.66 -18.11 21.88
CA LEU A 95 -8.02 -19.52 22.06
C LEU A 95 -8.08 -20.30 20.74
N GLY A 96 -7.86 -19.62 19.61
CA GLY A 96 -7.70 -20.24 18.30
C GLY A 96 -9.00 -20.56 17.58
N SER A 97 -10.14 -19.96 17.94
CA SER A 97 -11.34 -20.10 17.10
C SER A 97 -11.11 -19.50 15.71
N ALA A 98 -11.71 -20.13 14.70
CA ALA A 98 -11.59 -19.62 13.33
C ALA A 98 -12.34 -18.29 13.19
N PRO A 99 -11.80 -17.35 12.41
CA PRO A 99 -12.49 -16.10 12.11
C PRO A 99 -13.80 -16.38 11.35
N PRO A 100 -14.82 -15.53 11.49
CA PRO A 100 -16.12 -15.73 10.86
C PRO A 100 -16.06 -15.72 9.32
N GLY A 101 -15.10 -15.01 8.72
CA GLY A 101 -14.96 -14.94 7.28
C GLY A 101 -15.84 -13.87 6.62
N ASP A 102 -15.45 -13.40 5.43
CA ASP A 102 -16.34 -12.66 4.53
C ASP A 102 -16.05 -12.96 3.04
N LEU A 103 -17.08 -13.28 2.25
CA LEU A 103 -16.93 -13.59 0.82
C LEU A 103 -16.35 -12.42 0.02
N GLY A 104 -16.60 -11.18 0.44
CA GLY A 104 -16.04 -9.99 -0.19
C GLY A 104 -14.52 -9.86 -0.04
N LEU A 105 -13.88 -10.69 0.79
CA LEU A 105 -12.41 -10.78 0.90
C LEU A 105 -11.80 -11.79 -0.08
N HIS A 106 -12.61 -12.62 -0.74
CA HIS A 106 -12.13 -13.62 -1.68
C HIS A 106 -11.78 -13.02 -3.05
N LEU A 107 -10.61 -13.37 -3.58
CA LEU A 107 -10.09 -12.93 -4.89
C LEU A 107 -11.08 -13.21 -6.04
N ASP A 108 -11.68 -14.40 -6.06
CA ASP A 108 -12.56 -14.86 -7.13
C ASP A 108 -13.82 -14.00 -7.29
N ILE A 109 -14.34 -13.43 -6.19
CA ILE A 109 -15.51 -12.54 -6.20
C ILE A 109 -15.21 -11.23 -6.94
N HIS A 110 -13.94 -10.84 -6.98
CA HIS A 110 -13.48 -9.66 -7.71
C HIS A 110 -12.88 -10.02 -9.08
N CYS A 111 -12.93 -11.28 -9.53
CA CYS A 111 -12.32 -11.74 -10.78
C CYS A 111 -10.81 -11.40 -10.89
N VAL A 112 -10.11 -11.38 -9.75
CA VAL A 112 -8.65 -11.21 -9.68
C VAL A 112 -8.01 -12.51 -9.18
N ASP A 113 -6.74 -12.72 -9.52
CA ASP A 113 -5.95 -13.85 -9.02
C ASP A 113 -4.57 -13.34 -8.55
N GLU A 114 -3.84 -14.18 -7.82
CA GLU A 114 -2.52 -13.81 -7.28
C GLU A 114 -1.50 -13.47 -8.38
N ALA A 115 -1.57 -14.16 -9.53
CA ALA A 115 -0.66 -13.92 -10.64
C ALA A 115 -0.83 -12.51 -11.23
N PHE A 116 -2.08 -12.06 -11.36
CA PHE A 116 -2.41 -10.69 -11.76
C PHE A 116 -1.94 -9.67 -10.72
N LEU A 117 -2.23 -9.90 -9.43
CA LEU A 117 -1.79 -8.99 -8.37
C LEU A 117 -0.26 -8.85 -8.34
N ALA A 118 0.47 -9.95 -8.54
CA ALA A 118 1.93 -9.95 -8.62
C ALA A 118 2.46 -9.25 -9.89
N SER A 119 1.66 -9.18 -10.95
CA SER A 119 2.02 -8.47 -12.19
C SER A 119 1.82 -6.96 -12.12
N LEU A 120 1.06 -6.47 -11.12
CA LEU A 120 0.86 -5.04 -10.93
C LEU A 120 2.19 -4.37 -10.59
N PRO A 121 2.45 -3.17 -11.14
CA PRO A 121 3.66 -2.44 -10.79
C PRO A 121 3.65 -2.15 -9.28
N SER A 122 4.73 -2.53 -8.59
CA SER A 122 5.07 -1.91 -7.32
C SER A 122 5.37 -0.44 -7.62
N GLY A 123 4.59 0.48 -7.06
CA GLY A 123 4.80 1.92 -7.26
C GLY A 123 6.09 2.43 -6.65
#